data_AF-A0A1B2EWC6-F1
#
_entry.id   AF-A0A1B2EWC6-F1
#
_cell.length_a   1.000
_cell.length_b   1.000
_cell.length_c   1.000
_cell.angle_alpha   90.00
_cell.angle_beta   90.00
_cell.angle_gamma   90.00
#
_symmetry.space_group_name_H-M   'P 1'
#
loop_
_entity.id
_entity.type
_entity.pdbx_description
1 polymer ?
#
loop_
_entity_poly.entity_id
_entity_poly.type
_entity_poly.pdbx_seq_one_letter_code
_entity_poly.pdbx_strand_id
1 'polypeptide(L)'
;MIERRTPDQWSRGFAVRRAAVFAALGRMDEAKAAVAETLKRFPGITIQGYVSTPDWSEAKRQRLIETMRTAGFPACAPPEGIATIAKRIILPECPQPTAN
;
A
#
# COMPACT_ATOMS: atom_id res chain seq x y z
N MET A 1 24.19 -12.16 11.09
CA MET A 1 23.60 -11.17 12.00
C MET A 1 22.80 -10.20 11.12
N ILE A 2 21.47 -10.25 11.13
CA ILE A 2 20.67 -9.32 10.31
C ILE A 2 20.75 -7.97 11.03
N GLU A 3 21.57 -7.06 10.53
CA GLU A 3 21.59 -5.68 11.01
C GLU A 3 20.15 -5.16 11.01
N ARG A 4 19.71 -4.67 12.19
CA ARG A 4 18.41 -4.02 12.32
C ARG A 4 18.41 -2.85 11.36
N ARG A 5 17.77 -3.01 10.19
CA ARG A 5 17.51 -1.87 9.30
C ARG A 5 16.77 -0.84 10.13
N THR A 6 17.40 0.30 10.34
CA THR A 6 16.75 1.46 10.93
C THR A 6 15.51 1.79 10.10
N PRO A 7 14.43 2.32 10.71
CA PRO A 7 13.20 2.73 10.01
C PRO A 7 13.48 3.64 8.81
N ASP A 8 14.67 4.25 8.80
CA ASP A 8 15.17 5.11 7.75
C ASP A 8 15.51 4.40 6.42
N GLN A 9 15.96 3.15 6.47
CA GLN A 9 16.38 2.41 5.28
C GLN A 9 15.28 1.54 4.66
N TRP A 10 14.03 1.73 5.08
CA TRP A 10 12.92 0.92 4.58
C TRP A 10 12.44 1.44 3.23
N SER A 11 12.59 0.60 2.20
CA SER A 11 11.94 0.83 0.91
C SER A 11 10.42 0.76 1.05
N ARG A 12 9.69 1.48 0.20
CA ARG A 12 8.22 1.47 0.11
C ARG A 12 7.61 0.06 0.22
N GLY A 13 8.18 -0.92 -0.50
CA GLY A 13 7.70 -2.31 -0.46
C GLY A 13 7.95 -3.04 0.87
N PHE A 14 9.02 -2.71 1.60
CA PHE A 14 9.29 -3.29 2.91
C PHE A 14 8.28 -2.79 3.95
N ALA A 15 7.98 -1.49 3.92
CA ALA A 15 7.01 -0.87 4.81
C ALA A 15 5.58 -1.44 4.62
N VAL A 16 5.14 -1.58 3.36
CA VAL A 16 3.85 -2.23 3.02
C VAL A 16 3.83 -3.69 3.48
N ARG A 17 4.90 -4.45 3.22
CA ARG A 17 4.99 -5.86 3.65
C ARG A 17 4.96 -6.00 5.16
N ARG A 18 5.59 -5.11 5.91
CA ARG A 18 5.59 -5.11 7.39
C ARG A 18 4.18 -4.94 7.94
N ALA A 19 3.44 -3.93 7.48
CA ALA A 19 2.05 -3.71 7.88
C ALA A 19 1.15 -4.88 7.47
N ALA A 20 1.37 -5.46 6.28
CA ALA A 20 0.66 -6.65 5.82
C ALA A 20 0.92 -7.89 6.70
N VAL A 21 2.16 -8.10 7.16
CA VAL A 21 2.50 -9.20 8.07
C VAL A 21 1.82 -9.01 9.43
N PHE A 22 1.80 -7.80 9.98
CA PHE A 22 1.09 -7.54 11.23
C PHE A 22 -0.41 -7.82 11.13
N ALA A 23 -1.05 -7.38 10.04
CA ALA A 23 -2.46 -7.68 9.77
C ALA A 23 -2.70 -9.20 9.64
N ALA A 24 -1.83 -9.92 8.92
CA ALA A 24 -1.94 -11.37 8.75
C ALA A 24 -1.75 -12.16 10.07
N LEU A 25 -0.97 -11.62 11.01
CA LEU A 25 -0.78 -12.18 12.36
C LEU A 25 -1.90 -11.78 13.34
N GLY A 26 -2.93 -11.05 12.90
CA GLY A 26 -4.01 -10.54 13.75
C GLY A 26 -3.58 -9.39 14.68
N ARG A 27 -2.36 -8.85 14.51
CA ARG A 27 -1.81 -7.76 15.33
C ARG A 27 -2.22 -6.42 14.75
N MET A 28 -3.52 -6.11 14.84
CA MET A 28 -4.15 -4.99 14.15
C MET A 28 -3.66 -3.62 14.63
N ASP A 29 -3.38 -3.45 15.93
CA ASP A 29 -2.84 -2.21 16.48
C ASP A 29 -1.45 -1.89 15.92
N GLU A 30 -0.59 -2.90 15.79
CA GLU A 30 0.73 -2.75 15.19
C GLU A 30 0.67 -2.58 13.68
N ALA A 31 -0.29 -3.21 13.02
CA ALA A 31 -0.56 -2.97 11.60
C ALA A 31 -0.89 -1.48 11.38
N LYS A 32 -1.82 -0.92 12.16
CA LYS A 32 -2.19 0.50 12.08
C LYS A 32 -1.02 1.42 12.42
N ALA A 33 -0.25 1.12 13.46
CA ALA A 33 0.95 1.89 13.80
C ALA A 33 1.98 1.86 12.66
N ALA A 34 2.23 0.69 12.08
CA ALA A 34 3.12 0.54 10.93
C ALA A 34 2.60 1.29 9.69
N VAL A 35 1.28 1.28 9.43
CA VAL A 35 0.67 2.09 8.37
C VAL A 35 0.89 3.59 8.64
N ALA A 36 0.65 4.06 9.86
CA ALA A 36 0.84 5.46 10.21
C ALA A 36 2.31 5.90 10.03
N GLU A 37 3.28 5.08 10.45
CA GLU A 37 4.71 5.35 10.18
C GLU A 37 5.01 5.35 8.68
N THR A 38 4.44 4.41 7.95
CA THR A 38 4.62 4.28 6.50
C THR A 38 4.07 5.51 5.76
N LEU A 39 2.89 5.99 6.13
CA LEU A 39 2.27 7.18 5.54
C LEU A 39 2.99 8.47 5.93
N LYS A 40 3.52 8.57 7.16
CA LYS A 40 4.38 9.70 7.56
C LYS A 40 5.61 9.83 6.67
N ARG A 41 6.21 8.69 6.30
CA ARG A 41 7.43 8.65 5.49
C ARG A 41 7.16 8.70 3.99
N PHE A 42 6.06 8.10 3.56
CA PHE A 42 5.65 7.97 2.18
C PHE A 42 4.15 8.28 2.05
N PRO A 43 3.78 9.58 2.06
CA PRO A 43 2.38 10.00 2.05
C PRO A 43 1.60 9.57 0.80
N GLY A 44 2.31 9.19 -0.28
CA GLY A 44 1.69 8.69 -1.52
C GLY A 44 1.50 7.17 -1.62
N ILE A 45 1.71 6.39 -0.54
CA ILE A 45 1.45 4.95 -0.57
C ILE A 45 -0.03 4.67 -0.38
N THR A 46 -0.64 4.11 -1.41
CA THR A 46 -2.05 3.71 -1.40
C THR A 46 -2.20 2.33 -2.00
N ILE A 47 -3.32 1.67 -1.70
CA ILE A 47 -3.62 0.33 -2.25
C ILE A 47 -3.59 0.41 -3.77
N GLN A 48 -4.30 1.37 -4.35
CA GLN A 48 -4.39 1.61 -5.78
C GLN A 48 -3.01 1.79 -6.45
N GLY A 49 -2.14 2.62 -5.87
CA GLY A 49 -0.80 2.86 -6.43
C GLY A 49 0.09 1.62 -6.35
N TYR A 50 0.03 0.89 -5.24
CA TYR A 50 0.87 -0.31 -5.01
C TYR A 50 0.43 -1.50 -5.87
N VAL A 51 -0.88 -1.65 -6.09
CA VAL A 51 -1.43 -2.76 -6.88
C VAL A 51 -1.30 -2.50 -8.39
N SER A 52 -1.23 -1.23 -8.80
CA SER A 52 -1.02 -0.85 -10.20
C SER A 52 0.40 -1.14 -10.72
N THR A 53 1.30 -1.63 -9.86
CA THR A 53 2.63 -2.11 -10.30
C THR A 53 2.46 -3.36 -11.19
N PRO A 54 3.13 -3.42 -12.36
CA PRO A 54 2.91 -4.47 -13.36
C PRO A 54 3.42 -5.88 -12.97
N ASP A 55 4.23 -6.02 -11.93
CA ASP A 55 4.84 -7.29 -11.49
C ASP A 55 3.89 -8.26 -10.75
N TRP A 56 2.61 -7.94 -10.59
CA TRP A 56 1.66 -8.74 -9.83
C TRP A 56 0.62 -9.45 -10.71
N SER A 57 0.44 -10.76 -10.49
CA SER A 57 -0.69 -11.51 -11.03
C SER A 57 -2.01 -11.09 -10.34
N GLU A 58 -3.15 -11.27 -11.00
CA GLU A 58 -4.46 -10.87 -10.46
C GLU A 58 -4.76 -11.47 -9.07
N ALA A 59 -4.48 -12.76 -8.87
CA ALA A 59 -4.69 -13.40 -7.57
C ALA A 59 -3.83 -12.77 -6.45
N LYS A 60 -2.58 -12.43 -6.76
CA LYS A 60 -1.67 -11.77 -5.81
C LYS A 60 -2.10 -10.33 -5.56
N ARG A 61 -2.63 -9.68 -6.58
CA ARG A 61 -3.18 -8.32 -6.51
C ARG A 61 -4.39 -8.26 -5.57
N GLN A 62 -5.37 -9.14 -5.74
CA GLN A 62 -6.54 -9.22 -4.85
C GLN A 62 -6.11 -9.44 -3.39
N ARG A 63 -5.20 -10.38 -3.16
CA ARG A 63 -4.68 -10.64 -1.81
C ARG A 63 -3.95 -9.44 -1.20
N LEU A 64 -3.21 -8.67 -2.01
CA LEU A 64 -2.58 -7.42 -1.56
C LEU A 64 -3.62 -6.35 -1.24
N ILE A 65 -4.67 -6.21 -2.06
CA ILE A 65 -5.78 -5.27 -1.80
C ILE A 65 -6.42 -5.57 -0.44
N GLU A 66 -6.82 -6.83 -0.23
CA GLU A 66 -7.45 -7.25 1.02
C GLU A 66 -6.52 -7.02 2.20
N THR A 67 -5.27 -7.49 2.11
CA THR A 67 -4.32 -7.39 3.23
C THR A 67 -4.00 -5.93 3.58
N MET A 68 -3.81 -5.07 2.57
CA MET A 68 -3.56 -3.65 2.81
C MET A 68 -4.79 -2.93 3.35
N ARG A 69 -6.00 -3.30 2.90
CA ARG A 69 -7.25 -2.76 3.42
C ARG A 69 -7.43 -3.15 4.88
N THR A 70 -7.17 -4.42 5.23
CA THR A 70 -7.17 -4.91 6.62
C THR A 70 -6.13 -4.20 7.48
N ALA A 71 -4.93 -3.94 6.95
CA ALA A 71 -3.90 -3.19 7.68
C ALA A 71 -4.27 -1.71 7.90
N GLY A 72 -5.23 -1.17 7.15
CA GLY A 72 -5.71 0.21 7.27
C GLY A 72 -5.06 1.19 6.30
N PHE A 73 -4.47 0.72 5.19
CA PHE A 73 -3.97 1.63 4.15
C PHE A 73 -5.11 2.34 3.41
N PRO A 74 -4.90 3.60 2.99
CA PRO A 74 -5.85 4.30 2.13
C PRO A 74 -6.01 3.57 0.80
N ALA A 75 -7.27 3.32 0.41
CA ALA A 75 -7.59 2.64 -0.83
C ALA A 75 -7.18 3.48 -2.05
N CYS A 76 -7.50 4.77 -2.03
CA CYS A 76 -7.40 5.65 -3.19
C CYS A 76 -6.10 6.43 -3.21
N ALA A 77 -5.41 6.36 -4.34
CA ALA A 77 -4.26 7.21 -4.61
C ALA A 77 -4.69 8.64 -4.91
N PRO A 78 -3.89 9.65 -4.53
CA PRO A 78 -4.03 10.97 -5.13
C PRO A 78 -3.76 10.87 -6.64
N PRO A 79 -4.45 11.69 -7.47
CA PRO A 79 -4.39 11.61 -8.93
C PRO A 79 -2.97 11.77 -9.47
N GLU A 80 -2.11 12.58 -8.83
CA GLU A 80 -0.69 12.70 -9.23
C GLU A 80 0.11 11.38 -9.14
N GLY A 81 -0.23 10.51 -8.19
CA GLY A 81 0.47 9.24 -7.95
C GLY A 81 0.08 8.12 -8.92
N ILE A 82 -1.13 8.19 -9.49
CA ILE A 82 -1.64 7.24 -10.50
C ILE A 82 -1.51 7.76 -11.92
N ALA A 83 -1.38 9.08 -12.13
CA ALA A 83 -1.22 9.68 -13.46
C ALA A 83 0.00 9.15 -14.22
N THR A 84 1.09 8.88 -13.49
CA THR A 84 2.36 8.35 -14.02
C THR A 84 2.37 6.84 -14.22
N ILE A 85 1.33 6.12 -13.77
CA ILE A 85 1.25 4.66 -13.89
C ILE A 85 0.52 4.32 -15.20
N ALA A 86 1.20 3.60 -16.10
CA ALA A 86 0.63 3.24 -17.40
C ALA A 86 -0.56 2.29 -17.31
N LYS A 87 -0.58 1.37 -16.33
CA LYS A 87 -1.66 0.39 -16.12
C LYS A 87 -2.34 0.62 -14.77
N ARG A 88 -3.10 1.72 -14.70
CA ARG A 88 -3.83 2.14 -13.49
C ARG A 88 -4.95 1.16 -13.21
N ILE A 89 -4.92 0.51 -12.06
CA ILE A 89 -6.09 -0.21 -11.56
C ILE A 89 -6.96 0.82 -10.86
N ILE A 90 -8.21 0.94 -11.29
CA ILE A 90 -9.20 1.75 -10.58
C ILE A 90 -9.97 0.80 -9.65
N LEU A 91 -9.85 1.05 -8.35
CA LEU A 91 -10.65 0.35 -7.35
C LEU A 91 -12.08 0.93 -7.39
N PRO A 92 -13.12 0.10 -7.23
CA PRO A 92 -14.52 0.55 -7.32
C PRO A 92 -14.89 1.56 -6.23
N GLU A 93 -14.18 1.56 -5.10
CA GLU A 93 -14.36 2.54 -4.03
C GLU A 93 -13.69 3.90 -4.26
N CYS A 94 -12.92 4.08 -5.34
CA CYS A 94 -12.18 5.32 -5.59
C CYS A 94 -12.88 6.21 -6.59
N PRO A 95 -13.02 7.52 -6.30
CA PRO A 95 -13.62 8.46 -7.24
C PRO A 95 -12.81 8.39 -8.53
N GLN A 96 -13.49 8.05 -9.62
CA GLN A 96 -12.89 8.15 -10.95
C GLN A 96 -12.37 9.57 -11.11
N PRO A 97 -11.24 9.81 -11.78
CA PRO A 97 -10.94 11.14 -12.26
C PRO A 97 -12.08 11.50 -13.22
N THR A 98 -13.09 12.23 -12.73
CA THR A 98 -14.10 12.86 -13.55
C THR A 98 -13.34 13.82 -14.43
N ALA A 99 -13.07 13.38 -15.67
CA ALA A 99 -12.66 14.24 -16.75
C ALA A 99 -13.77 15.28 -16.90
N ASN A 100 -13.41 16.54 -16.65
CA ASN A 100 -14.19 17.70 -17.05
C ASN A 100 -13.28 18.62 -17.83
#